data_AF-A0A163HVA9-F1
#
_entry.id   AF-A0A163HVA9-F1
#
_cell.length_a   1.000
_cell.length_b   1.000
_cell.length_c   1.000
_cell.angle_alpha   90.00
_cell.angle_beta   90.00
_cell.angle_gamma   90.00
#
_symmetry.space_group_name_H-M   'P 1'
#
loop_
_entity.id
_entity.type
_entity.pdbx_description
1 polymer ?
#
loop_
_entity_poly.entity_id
_entity_poly.type
_entity_poly.pdbx_seq_one_letter_code
_entity_poly.pdbx_strand_id
1 'polypeptide(L)'
;MKSGIHSLYNLEEGHIIMPSELIANAKLPNYEYVKFHKGLEGLTVECCCLLDDDTKVLFNYYFDENDRLLRLIADDHEYQEVLFDRYSEAKKLRSKLYADNGILTSK
;
A
#
# COMPACT_ATOMS: atom_id res chain seq x y z
N MET A 1 -21.66 4.68 11.98
CA MET A 1 -22.07 3.35 11.46
C MET A 1 -22.00 3.24 9.94
N LYS A 2 -22.78 4.02 9.15
CA LYS A 2 -22.70 3.98 7.67
C LYS A 2 -21.31 4.32 7.13
N SER A 3 -20.58 5.24 7.77
CA SER A 3 -19.25 5.64 7.29
C SER A 3 -18.19 4.55 7.46
N GLY A 4 -18.22 3.78 8.55
CA GLY A 4 -17.18 2.78 8.83
C GLY A 4 -17.29 1.53 7.95
N ILE A 5 -18.50 1.06 7.67
CA ILE A 5 -18.73 -0.02 6.68
C ILE A 5 -18.31 0.46 5.29
N HIS A 6 -18.62 1.70 4.94
CA HIS A 6 -18.21 2.29 3.67
C HIS A 6 -16.69 2.42 3.57
N SER A 7 -16.00 2.85 4.63
CA SER A 7 -14.54 2.89 4.69
C SER A 7 -13.90 1.51 4.51
N LEU A 8 -14.47 0.47 5.13
CA LEU A 8 -13.99 -0.89 4.94
C LEU A 8 -14.20 -1.35 3.49
N TYR A 9 -15.39 -1.12 2.91
CA TYR A 9 -15.66 -1.45 1.51
C TYR A 9 -14.70 -0.73 0.55
N ASN A 10 -14.47 0.56 0.76
CA ASN A 10 -13.54 1.34 -0.06
C ASN A 10 -12.09 0.83 0.08
N LEU A 11 -11.70 0.36 1.27
CA LEU A 11 -10.38 -0.22 1.47
C LEU A 11 -10.25 -1.61 0.84
N GLU A 12 -11.29 -2.44 0.85
CA GLU A 12 -11.23 -3.80 0.29
C GLU A 12 -11.31 -3.79 -1.23
N GLU A 13 -12.25 -3.02 -1.78
CA GLU A 13 -12.58 -3.04 -3.21
C GLU A 13 -12.02 -1.84 -3.98
N GLY A 14 -11.65 -0.76 -3.30
CA GLY A 14 -11.21 0.47 -3.94
C GLY A 14 -9.73 0.49 -4.32
N HIS A 15 -9.42 1.44 -5.20
CA HIS A 15 -8.06 1.76 -5.63
C HIS A 15 -7.54 2.89 -4.75
N ILE A 16 -6.47 2.63 -4.00
CA ILE A 16 -5.81 3.63 -3.14
C ILE A 16 -4.91 4.52 -3.98
N ILE A 17 -4.21 3.88 -4.91
CA ILE A 17 -3.38 4.46 -5.95
C ILE A 17 -3.40 3.48 -7.12
N MET A 18 -3.39 3.99 -8.34
CA MET A 18 -3.27 3.18 -9.56
C MET A 18 -1.79 3.01 -9.92
N PRO A 19 -1.39 1.85 -10.47
CA PRO A 19 -0.02 1.67 -10.95
C PRO A 19 0.42 2.72 -11.97
N SER A 20 -0.50 3.17 -12.84
CA SER A 20 -0.24 4.20 -13.84
C SER A 20 0.10 5.57 -13.25
N GLU A 21 -0.38 5.88 -12.04
CA GLU A 21 -0.09 7.14 -11.35
C GLU A 21 1.37 7.18 -10.87
N LEU A 22 1.99 6.02 -10.60
CA LEU A 22 3.38 5.93 -10.15
C LEU A 22 4.39 6.34 -11.23
N ILE A 23 4.00 6.37 -12.51
CA ILE A 23 4.84 6.89 -13.60
C ILE A 23 5.21 8.36 -13.34
N ALA A 24 4.35 9.13 -12.66
CA ALA A 24 4.63 10.52 -12.32
C ALA A 24 5.88 10.66 -11.45
N ASN A 25 6.21 9.66 -10.62
CA ASN A 25 7.41 9.70 -9.77
C ASN A 25 8.70 9.77 -10.61
N ALA A 26 8.75 9.14 -11.79
CA ALA A 26 9.92 9.19 -12.67
C ALA A 26 10.21 10.60 -13.23
N LYS A 27 9.29 11.55 -13.07
CA LYS A 27 9.48 12.95 -13.47
C LYS A 27 10.06 13.81 -12.34
N LEU A 28 10.11 13.28 -11.12
CA LEU A 28 10.60 14.01 -9.95
C LEU A 28 12.14 13.95 -9.93
N PRO A 29 12.82 15.06 -9.57
CA PRO A 29 14.28 15.15 -9.65
C PRO A 29 15.01 14.22 -8.69
N ASN A 30 14.35 13.82 -7.60
CA ASN A 30 14.89 12.93 -6.58
C ASN A 30 14.53 11.45 -6.83
N TYR A 31 13.91 11.11 -7.96
CA TYR A 31 13.65 9.72 -8.34
C TYR A 31 14.58 9.29 -9.46
N GLU A 32 15.25 8.16 -9.26
CA GLU A 32 16.17 7.60 -10.25
C GLU A 32 15.41 6.82 -11.33
N TYR A 33 14.38 6.06 -10.92
CA TYR A 33 13.55 5.30 -11.85
C TYR A 33 12.22 4.88 -11.21
N VAL A 34 11.32 4.45 -12.11
CA VAL A 34 10.14 3.65 -11.77
C VAL A 34 10.15 2.44 -12.69
N LYS A 35 10.14 1.22 -12.12
CA LYS A 35 10.17 -0.04 -12.87
C LYS A 35 8.89 -0.82 -12.63
N PHE A 36 8.29 -1.27 -13.72
CA PHE A 36 7.13 -2.15 -13.72
C PHE A 36 7.56 -3.57 -14.05
N HIS A 37 7.12 -4.54 -13.28
CA HIS A 37 7.36 -5.95 -13.57
C HIS A 37 6.21 -6.83 -13.07
N LYS A 38 6.03 -8.00 -13.69
CA LYS A 38 5.04 -8.97 -13.24
C LYS A 38 5.49 -9.59 -11.91
N GLY A 39 4.65 -9.45 -10.89
CA GLY A 39 4.80 -10.09 -9.59
C GLY A 39 4.02 -11.40 -9.50
N LEU A 40 4.02 -12.02 -8.31
CA LEU A 40 3.26 -13.25 -8.04
C LEU A 40 1.74 -13.00 -7.95
N GLU A 41 1.36 -11.85 -7.40
CA GLU A 41 -0.04 -11.50 -7.10
C GLU A 41 -0.68 -10.62 -8.19
N GLY A 42 0.13 -10.11 -9.11
CA GLY A 42 -0.26 -9.15 -10.14
C GLY A 42 0.93 -8.32 -10.62
N LEU A 43 0.83 -7.00 -10.49
CA LEU A 43 1.87 -6.06 -10.91
C LEU A 43 2.70 -5.58 -9.72
N THR A 44 4.02 -5.51 -9.89
CA THR A 44 4.91 -4.88 -8.92
C THR A 44 5.52 -3.62 -9.55
N VAL A 45 5.55 -2.54 -8.77
CA VAL A 45 6.18 -1.27 -9.16
C VAL A 45 7.24 -0.90 -8.14
N GLU A 46 8.49 -0.85 -8.59
CA GLU A 46 9.65 -0.42 -7.79
C GLU A 46 9.98 1.03 -8.15
N CYS A 47 9.91 1.94 -7.18
CA CYS A 47 10.32 3.33 -7.35
C CYS A 47 11.60 3.57 -6.53
N CYS A 48 12.69 3.97 -7.18
CA CYS A 48 13.94 4.32 -6.49
C CYS A 48 13.99 5.82 -6.26
N CYS A 49 14.01 6.22 -4.99
CA CYS A 49 14.08 7.59 -4.52
C CYS A 49 15.44 7.83 -3.84
N LEU A 50 16.03 8.99 -4.11
CA LEU A 50 17.17 9.55 -3.40
C LEU A 50 16.65 10.53 -2.34
N LEU A 51 17.07 10.35 -1.10
CA LEU A 51 16.83 11.30 -0.02
C LEU A 51 17.91 12.40 -0.03
N ASP A 52 17.71 13.46 0.75
CA ASP A 52 18.62 14.62 0.81
C ASP A 52 20.03 14.28 1.32
N ASP A 53 20.19 13.14 2.01
CA ASP A 53 21.45 12.60 2.50
C ASP A 53 22.10 11.58 1.54
N ASP A 54 21.65 11.54 0.29
CA ASP A 54 22.03 10.59 -0.77
C ASP A 54 21.63 9.13 -0.48
N THR A 55 20.85 8.86 0.57
CA THR A 55 20.32 7.52 0.84
C THR A 55 19.34 7.10 -0.26
N LYS A 56 19.53 5.90 -0.81
CA LYS A 56 18.60 5.29 -1.75
C LYS A 56 17.54 4.51 -1.01
N VAL A 57 16.28 4.86 -1.26
CA VAL A 57 15.12 4.15 -0.74
C VAL A 57 14.30 3.61 -1.90
N LEU A 58 14.03 2.31 -1.87
CA LEU A 58 13.13 1.63 -2.79
C LEU A 58 11.74 1.58 -2.19
N PHE A 59 10.77 2.19 -2.87
CA PHE A 59 9.36 2.01 -2.59
C PHE A 59 8.78 0.95 -3.51
N ASN A 60 8.49 -0.22 -2.93
CA ASN A 60 7.97 -1.39 -3.63
C ASN A 60 6.46 -1.48 -3.42
N TYR A 61 5.70 -1.23 -4.48
CA TYR A 61 4.25 -1.34 -4.53
C TYR A 61 3.85 -2.67 -5.15
N TYR A 62 3.02 -3.44 -4.45
CA TYR A 62 2.50 -4.72 -4.91
C TYR A 62 1.01 -4.59 -5.17
N PHE A 63 0.58 -4.86 -6.39
CA PHE A 63 -0.80 -4.77 -6.83
C PHE A 63 -1.34 -6.15 -7.21
N ASP A 64 -2.64 -6.34 -7.04
CA ASP A 64 -3.32 -7.52 -7.58
C ASP A 64 -3.63 -7.39 -9.08
N GLU A 65 -4.20 -8.42 -9.67
CA GLU A 65 -4.64 -8.45 -11.09
C GLU A 65 -5.73 -7.40 -11.44
N ASN A 66 -6.32 -6.73 -10.45
CA ASN A 66 -7.29 -5.65 -10.64
C ASN A 66 -6.71 -4.28 -10.28
N ASP A 67 -5.37 -4.14 -10.23
CA ASP A 67 -4.66 -2.90 -9.88
C ASP A 67 -4.93 -2.40 -8.46
N ARG A 68 -5.40 -3.25 -7.55
CA ARG A 68 -5.59 -2.90 -6.14
C ARG A 68 -4.27 -3.03 -5.40
N LEU A 69 -3.81 -1.94 -4.77
CA LEU A 69 -2.61 -1.97 -3.93
C LEU A 69 -2.80 -2.96 -2.76
N LEU A 70 -2.00 -4.01 -2.71
CA LEU A 70 -1.95 -4.99 -1.64
C LEU A 70 -0.97 -4.56 -0.55
N ARG A 71 0.25 -4.18 -0.94
CA ARG A 71 1.33 -3.82 -0.03
C ARG A 71 2.19 -2.69 -0.57
N LEU A 72 2.71 -1.87 0.34
CA LEU A 72 3.78 -0.91 0.09
C LEU A 72 4.89 -1.15 1.10
N ILE A 73 6.08 -1.42 0.60
CA ILE A 73 7.28 -1.65 1.41
C ILE A 73 8.32 -0.59 1.05
N ALA A 74 8.87 0.10 2.04
CA ALA A 74 10.08 0.90 1.91
C ALA A 74 11.29 0.04 2.27
N ASP A 75 12.36 0.13 1.48
CA ASP A 75 13.60 -0.61 1.67
C ASP A 75 14.78 0.33 1.39
N ASP A 76 15.58 0.63 2.41
CA ASP A 76 16.79 1.47 2.32
C ASP A 76 18.09 0.63 2.24
N HIS A 77 17.95 -0.67 1.95
CA HIS A 77 18.98 -1.72 1.98
C HIS A 77 19.43 -2.19 3.38
N GLU A 78 19.21 -1.40 4.44
CA GLU A 78 19.52 -1.80 5.82
C GLU A 78 18.27 -2.30 6.55
N TYR A 79 17.14 -1.67 6.29
CA TYR A 79 15.86 -1.92 6.92
C TYR A 79 14.73 -1.94 5.90
N GLN A 80 13.75 -2.80 6.17
CA GLN A 80 12.50 -2.85 5.42
C GLN A 80 11.33 -2.48 6.33
N GLU A 81 10.54 -1.50 5.89
CA GLU A 81 9.33 -1.06 6.57
C GLU A 81 8.09 -1.35 5.71
N VAL A 82 7.10 -2.02 6.30
CA VAL A 82 5.78 -2.16 5.66
C VAL A 82 4.97 -0.88 5.94
N LEU A 83 4.93 0.01 4.97
CA LEU A 83 4.17 1.28 5.06
C LEU A 83 2.66 1.06 4.88
N PHE A 84 2.28 0.04 4.12
CA PHE A 84 0.88 -0.31 3.92
C PHE A 84 0.73 -1.81 3.67
N ASP A 85 -0.29 -2.41 4.27
CA ASP A 85 -0.73 -3.78 4.01
C ASP A 85 -2.26 -3.84 4.07
N ARG A 86 -2.91 -4.08 2.93
CA ARG A 86 -4.38 -4.03 2.78
C ARG A 86 -5.07 -4.95 3.77
N TYR A 87 -4.55 -6.16 3.94
CA TYR A 87 -5.14 -7.14 4.85
C TYR A 87 -5.11 -6.65 6.31
N SER A 88 -3.97 -6.14 6.75
CA SER A 88 -3.77 -5.61 8.10
C SER A 88 -4.63 -4.38 8.35
N GLU A 89 -4.72 -3.46 7.39
CA GLU A 89 -5.58 -2.28 7.48
C GLU A 89 -7.07 -2.65 7.53
N ALA A 90 -7.51 -3.60 6.71
CA ALA A 90 -8.89 -4.07 6.72
C ALA A 90 -9.22 -4.81 8.02
N LYS A 91 -8.28 -5.60 8.56
CA LYS A 91 -8.42 -6.23 9.88
C LYS A 91 -8.55 -5.20 10.99
N LYS A 92 -7.73 -4.14 11.00
CA LYS A 92 -7.82 -3.04 11.96
C LYS A 92 -9.20 -2.36 11.90
N LEU A 93 -9.69 -2.05 10.70
CA LEU A 93 -11.02 -1.44 10.52
C LEU A 93 -12.15 -2.36 10.98
N ARG A 94 -12.10 -3.65 10.64
CA ARG A 94 -13.05 -4.66 11.13
C ARG A 94 -13.09 -4.72 12.65
N SER A 95 -11.94 -4.81 13.31
CA SER A 95 -11.86 -4.84 14.77
C SER A 95 -12.48 -3.60 15.42
N LYS A 96 -12.23 -2.40 14.85
CA LYS A 96 -12.85 -1.16 15.30
C LYS A 96 -14.38 -1.20 15.16
N LEU A 97 -14.88 -1.67 14.01
CA LEU A 97 -16.32 -1.81 13.79
C LEU A 97 -16.96 -2.79 14.78
N TYR A 98 -16.32 -3.92 15.09
CA TYR A 98 -16.86 -4.87 16.07
C TYR A 98 -16.90 -4.27 17.48
N ALA A 99 -15.85 -3.56 17.88
CA ALA A 99 -15.79 -2.86 19.17
C ALA A 99 -16.87 -1.78 19.29
N ASP A 100 -17.03 -0.95 18.26
CA ASP A 100 -18.02 0.13 18.22
C ASP A 100 -19.48 -0.38 18.23
N ASN A 101 -19.71 -1.60 17.72
CA ASN A 101 -21.03 -2.23 17.68
C ASN A 101 -21.30 -3.16 18.87
N GLY A 102 -20.42 -3.20 19.88
CA GLY A 102 -20.60 -4.03 21.08
C GLY A 102 -20.56 -5.54 20.84
N ILE A 103 -20.08 -5.99 19.67
CA ILE A 103 -19.89 -7.41 19.37
C ILE A 103 -18.49 -7.80 19.85
N LEU A 104 -18.30 -7.75 21.16
CA LEU A 104 -17.21 -8.49 21.81
C LEU A 104 -17.55 -9.96 21.67
N THR A 105 -17.03 -10.64 20.65
CA THR A 105 -16.99 -12.10 20.69
C THR A 105 -16.02 -12.49 21.80
N SER A 106 -16.58 -12.81 22.96
CA SER A 106 -15.94 -13.61 23.98
C SER A 106 -15.38 -14.88 23.32
N LYS A 107 -14.07 -15.08 23.37
CA LYS A 107 -13.41 -16.37 23.50
C LYS A 107 -12.02 -16.19 24.09
#